data_AF-A0A7C2V0V5-F1
#
_entry.id   AF-A0A7C2V0V5-F1
#
_cell.length_a   1.000
_cell.length_b   1.000
_cell.length_c   1.000
_cell.angle_alpha   90.00
_cell.angle_beta   90.00
_cell.angle_gamma   90.00
#
_symmetry.space_group_name_H-M   'P 1'
#
loop_
_entity.id
_entity.type
_entity.pdbx_description
1 polymer ?
#
loop_
_entity_poly.entity_id
_entity_poly.type
_entity_poly.pdbx_seq_one_letter_code
_entity_poly.pdbx_strand_id
1 'polypeptide(L)'
;MTPELLEPIRAWETRIEQQAREYLALVQPLLQSLGLFVEIALCRSEPRSTAHYKSTLDMRVVDEAGHVLWVDSLILYLDSEQWADTEAVIPFLQEAIREAVHTWRAQSDK
;
A
#
# COMPACT_ATOMS: atom_id res chain seq x y z
N MET A 1 -19.05 5.67 -14.57
CA MET A 1 -18.91 4.29 -14.08
C MET A 1 -20.28 3.80 -13.63
N THR A 2 -20.76 2.67 -14.17
CA THR A 2 -22.04 2.06 -13.80
C THR A 2 -21.86 1.22 -12.52
N PRO A 3 -22.93 1.03 -11.70
CA PRO A 3 -22.87 0.18 -10.50
C PRO A 3 -22.34 -1.24 -10.77
N GLU A 4 -22.63 -1.78 -11.96
CA GLU A 4 -22.24 -3.12 -12.40
C GLU A 4 -20.72 -3.30 -12.55
N LEU A 5 -19.96 -2.24 -12.83
CA LEU A 5 -18.50 -2.29 -12.90
C LEU A 5 -17.84 -2.04 -11.53
N LEU A 6 -18.56 -1.44 -10.59
CA LEU A 6 -18.01 -1.04 -9.29
C LEU A 6 -17.84 -2.21 -8.32
N GLU A 7 -18.75 -3.20 -8.36
CA GLU A 7 -18.67 -4.38 -7.49
C GLU A 7 -17.47 -5.28 -7.79
N PRO A 8 -17.17 -5.63 -9.06
CA PRO A 8 -15.96 -6.39 -9.40
C PRO A 8 -14.67 -5.70 -8.98
N ILE A 9 -14.59 -4.37 -9.19
CA ILE A 9 -13.43 -3.57 -8.78
C ILE A 9 -13.25 -3.62 -7.26
N ARG A 10 -14.32 -3.42 -6.49
CA ARG A 10 -14.26 -3.46 -5.01
C ARG A 10 -13.89 -4.84 -4.47
N ALA A 11 -14.41 -5.91 -5.07
CA ALA A 11 -14.07 -7.28 -4.69
C ALA A 11 -12.57 -7.56 -4.94
N TRP A 12 -12.06 -7.11 -6.08
CA TRP A 12 -10.64 -7.21 -6.41
C TRP A 12 -9.77 -6.36 -5.46
N GLU A 13 -10.11 -5.10 -5.21
CA GLU A 13 -9.41 -4.23 -4.25
C GLU A 13 -9.34 -4.85 -2.85
N THR A 14 -10.42 -5.51 -2.41
CA THR A 14 -10.47 -6.18 -1.11
C THR A 14 -9.50 -7.36 -1.05
N ARG A 15 -9.33 -8.10 -2.16
CA ARG A 15 -8.34 -9.17 -2.27
C ARG A 15 -6.91 -8.64 -2.22
N ILE A 16 -6.64 -7.53 -2.91
CA ILE A 16 -5.34 -6.84 -2.85
C ILE A 16 -5.02 -6.39 -1.43
N GLU A 17 -5.98 -5.75 -0.75
CA GLU A 17 -5.81 -5.33 0.63
C GLU A 17 -5.56 -6.51 1.56
N GLN A 18 -6.30 -7.61 1.40
CA GLN A 18 -6.09 -8.83 2.18
C GLN A 18 -4.68 -9.41 1.97
N GLN A 19 -4.25 -9.55 0.72
CA GLN A 19 -2.91 -10.06 0.40
C GLN A 19 -1.81 -9.16 0.99
N ALA A 20 -1.98 -7.84 0.93
CA ALA A 20 -1.07 -6.91 1.55
C ALA A 20 -1.02 -7.12 3.08
N ARG A 21 -2.17 -7.25 3.74
CA ARG A 21 -2.26 -7.53 5.19
C ARG A 21 -1.60 -8.85 5.57
N GLU A 22 -1.80 -9.91 4.78
CA GLU A 22 -1.20 -11.22 5.00
C GLU A 22 0.33 -11.15 4.89
N TYR A 23 0.84 -10.50 3.84
CA TYR A 23 2.28 -10.29 3.69
C TYR A 23 2.86 -9.47 4.84
N LEU A 24 2.21 -8.36 5.21
CA LEU A 24 2.65 -7.54 6.33
C LEU A 24 2.66 -8.31 7.64
N ALA A 25 1.66 -9.14 7.93
CA ALA A 25 1.65 -9.98 9.14
C ALA A 25 2.86 -10.93 9.22
N LEU A 26 3.39 -11.38 8.08
CA LEU A 26 4.59 -12.23 8.02
C LEU A 26 5.88 -11.45 8.31
N VAL A 27 5.99 -10.21 7.82
CA VAL A 27 7.23 -9.42 7.92
C VAL A 27 7.25 -8.46 9.11
N GLN A 28 6.09 -8.09 9.65
CA GLN A 28 5.96 -7.13 10.74
C GLN A 28 6.78 -7.48 12.00
N PRO A 29 6.91 -8.75 12.42
CA PRO A 29 7.75 -9.10 13.57
C PRO A 29 9.23 -8.77 13.37
N LEU A 30 9.75 -8.94 12.15
CA LEU A 30 11.13 -8.58 11.82
C LEU A 30 11.31 -7.06 11.85
N LEU A 31 10.36 -6.32 11.27
CA LEU A 31 10.40 -4.85 11.25
C LEU A 31 10.28 -4.27 12.66
N GLN A 32 9.44 -4.87 13.52
CA GLN A 32 9.32 -4.48 14.93
C GLN A 32 10.63 -4.63 15.70
N SER A 33 11.45 -5.65 15.39
CA SER A 33 12.78 -5.79 16.01
C SER A 33 13.74 -4.64 15.69
N LEU A 34 13.44 -3.88 14.62
CA LEU A 34 14.15 -2.67 14.20
C LEU A 34 13.45 -1.38 14.64
N GLY A 35 12.35 -1.48 15.41
CA GLY A 35 11.52 -0.33 15.77
C GLY A 35 10.73 0.26 14.60
N LEU A 36 10.43 -0.55 13.57
CA LEU A 36 9.73 -0.14 12.34
C LEU A 36 8.33 -0.75 12.25
N PHE A 37 7.37 0.06 11.80
CA PHE A 37 5.98 -0.32 11.60
C PHE A 37 5.54 0.00 10.19
N VAL A 38 4.78 -0.92 9.58
CA VAL A 38 4.19 -0.69 8.26
C VAL A 38 2.70 -0.50 8.41
N GLU A 39 2.21 0.57 7.81
CA GLU A 39 0.79 0.85 7.73
C GLU A 39 0.36 0.89 6.27
N ILE A 40 -0.80 0.33 5.99
CA ILE A 40 -1.41 0.34 4.67
C ILE A 40 -2.83 0.87 4.73
N ALA A 41 -3.24 1.56 3.68
CA ALA A 41 -4.59 2.07 3.51
C ALA A 41 -5.04 1.89 2.07
N LEU A 42 -6.25 1.36 1.90
CA LEU A 42 -6.93 1.33 0.61
C LEU A 42 -7.69 2.64 0.42
N CYS A 43 -7.19 3.50 -0.45
CA CYS A 43 -7.74 4.83 -0.74
C CYS A 43 -8.57 4.80 -2.01
N ARG A 44 -9.71 5.50 -2.01
CA ARG A 44 -10.65 5.56 -3.14
C ARG A 44 -11.11 6.99 -3.37
N SER A 45 -11.11 7.46 -4.61
CA SER A 45 -11.79 8.71 -4.96
C SER A 45 -13.31 8.51 -4.92
N GLU A 46 -14.05 9.35 -4.20
CA GLU A 46 -15.52 9.30 -4.25
C GLU A 46 -16.03 9.65 -5.66
N PRO A 47 -17.01 8.92 -6.21
CA PRO A 47 -17.52 9.12 -7.57
C PRO A 47 -18.41 10.37 -7.74
N ARG A 48 -18.28 11.40 -6.88
CA ARG A 48 -19.29 12.47 -6.75
C ARG A 48 -19.20 13.64 -7.73
N SER A 49 -18.15 13.82 -8.52
CA SER A 49 -18.23 14.76 -9.66
C SER A 49 -17.06 14.58 -10.60
N THR A 50 -17.32 14.25 -11.87
CA THR A 50 -16.45 14.43 -13.05
C THR A 50 -15.01 13.87 -13.01
N ALA A 51 -14.55 13.35 -11.86
CA ALA A 51 -13.24 12.79 -11.66
C ALA A 51 -13.32 11.28 -11.89
N HIS A 52 -12.41 10.80 -12.73
CA HIS A 52 -12.20 9.40 -13.02
C HIS A 52 -12.00 8.60 -11.72
N TYR A 53 -12.67 7.44 -11.59
CA TYR A 53 -12.52 6.59 -10.41
C TYR A 53 -11.07 6.12 -10.31
N LYS A 54 -10.46 6.35 -9.14
CA LYS A 54 -9.11 5.94 -8.80
C LYS A 54 -9.12 5.21 -7.47
N SER A 55 -8.37 4.12 -7.39
CA SER A 55 -8.02 3.50 -6.13
C SER A 55 -6.52 3.21 -6.03
N THR A 56 -5.99 3.34 -4.82
CA THR A 56 -4.59 3.08 -4.50
C THR A 56 -4.47 2.25 -3.24
N LEU A 57 -3.45 1.41 -3.19
CA LEU A 57 -2.94 0.88 -1.93
C LEU A 57 -1.79 1.77 -1.49
N ASP A 58 -2.08 2.65 -0.55
CA ASP A 58 -1.07 3.52 0.06
C ASP A 58 -0.38 2.76 1.18
N MET A 59 0.93 2.96 1.30
CA MET A 59 1.71 2.44 2.42
C MET A 59 2.60 3.52 3.01
N ARG A 60 2.85 3.38 4.30
CA ARG A 60 3.89 4.14 4.99
C ARG A 60 4.66 3.24 5.94
N VAL A 61 5.95 3.51 6.05
CA VAL A 61 6.80 2.91 7.08
C VAL A 61 7.15 3.98 8.09
N VAL A 62 6.89 3.70 9.36
CA VAL A 62 7.11 4.62 10.47
C VAL A 62 8.02 4.00 11.52
N ASP A 63 8.71 4.83 12.29
CA ASP A 63 9.46 4.38 13.48
C ASP A 63 8.56 4.29 14.73
N GLU A 64 9.12 3.86 15.86
CA GLU A 64 8.44 3.80 17.17
C GLU A 64 7.89 5.15 17.66
N ALA A 65 8.49 6.27 17.24
CA ALA A 65 8.04 7.61 17.57
C ALA A 65 6.94 8.12 16.62
N GLY A 66 6.60 7.35 15.59
CA GLY A 66 5.62 7.70 14.57
C GLY A 66 6.16 8.62 13.48
N HIS A 67 7.48 8.79 13.37
CA HIS A 67 8.07 9.52 12.25
C HIS A 67 7.97 8.70 10.98
N VAL A 68 7.58 9.35 9.89
CA VAL A 68 7.47 8.71 8.59
C VAL A 68 8.84 8.61 7.94
N LEU A 69 9.27 7.38 7.66
CA LEU A 69 10.54 7.07 7.00
C LEU A 69 10.37 6.88 5.49
N TRP A 70 9.23 6.31 5.09
CA TRP A 70 8.90 6.07 3.69
C TRP A 70 7.40 6.13 3.45
N VAL A 71 7.01 6.60 2.26
CA VAL A 71 5.62 6.59 1.78
C VAL A 71 5.65 6.13 0.33
N ASP A 72 4.75 5.24 -0.02
CA ASP A 72 4.57 4.80 -1.40
C ASP A 72 3.09 4.50 -1.69
N SER A 73 2.72 4.50 -2.97
CA SER A 73 1.35 4.28 -3.43
C SER A 73 1.31 3.41 -4.67
N LEU A 74 0.68 2.24 -4.56
CA LEU A 74 0.39 1.39 -5.70
C LEU A 74 -0.94 1.80 -6.33
N ILE A 75 -0.91 2.23 -7.59
CA ILE A 75 -2.14 2.49 -8.36
C ILE A 75 -2.80 1.16 -8.69
N LEU A 76 -4.00 0.96 -8.16
CA LEU A 76 -4.78 -0.25 -8.37
C LEU A 76 -5.64 -0.10 -9.62
N TYR A 77 -6.40 0.99 -9.65
CA TYR A 77 -7.33 1.28 -10.72
C TYR A 77 -7.29 2.77 -11.05
N LEU A 78 -7.37 3.08 -12.34
CA LEU A 78 -7.50 4.43 -12.85
C LEU A 78 -8.39 4.41 -14.10
N ASP A 79 -9.51 5.12 -14.03
CA ASP A 79 -10.32 5.47 -15.21
C ASP A 79 -10.68 4.33 -16.18
N SER A 80 -11.22 3.21 -15.68
CA SER A 80 -11.55 2.03 -16.50
C SER A 80 -10.37 1.15 -16.88
N GLU A 81 -9.17 1.46 -16.41
CA GLU A 81 -8.00 0.62 -16.54
C GLU A 81 -7.56 0.07 -15.17
N GLN A 82 -7.32 -1.24 -15.12
CA GLN A 82 -6.66 -1.89 -14.00
C GLN A 82 -5.15 -1.84 -14.26
N TRP A 83 -4.39 -1.31 -13.29
CA TRP A 83 -2.94 -1.09 -13.44
C TRP A 83 -2.10 -2.07 -12.64
N ALA A 84 -2.62 -2.54 -11.50
CA ALA A 84 -1.95 -3.56 -10.70
C ALA A 84 -2.63 -4.92 -10.88
N ASP A 85 -1.83 -5.98 -10.93
CA ASP A 85 -2.30 -7.34 -10.67
C ASP A 85 -2.01 -7.71 -9.20
N THR A 86 -2.72 -8.72 -8.72
CA THR A 86 -2.49 -9.40 -7.43
C THR A 86 -1.02 -9.78 -7.25
N GLU A 87 -0.34 -10.17 -8.33
CA GLU A 87 1.08 -10.53 -8.30
C GLU A 87 2.01 -9.33 -8.04
N ALA A 88 1.57 -8.10 -8.33
CA ALA A 88 2.38 -6.89 -8.18
C ALA A 88 2.42 -6.34 -6.74
N VAL A 89 1.50 -6.78 -5.87
CA VAL A 89 1.34 -6.25 -4.50
C VAL A 89 2.55 -6.57 -3.63
N ILE A 90 3.00 -7.83 -3.63
CA ILE A 90 4.13 -8.26 -2.78
C ILE A 90 5.43 -7.59 -3.22
N PRO A 91 5.80 -7.56 -4.52
CA PRO A 91 6.98 -6.82 -4.98
C PRO A 91 6.96 -5.34 -4.60
N PHE A 92 5.79 -4.68 -4.72
CA PHE A 92 5.61 -3.29 -4.28
C PHE A 92 5.93 -3.11 -2.78
N LEU A 93 5.34 -3.94 -1.91
CA LEU A 93 5.57 -3.87 -0.47
C LEU A 93 7.03 -4.17 -0.11
N GLN A 94 7.63 -5.17 -0.76
CA GLN A 94 9.04 -5.55 -0.56
C GLN A 94 9.97 -4.39 -0.85
N GLU A 95 9.75 -3.71 -1.97
CA GLU A 95 10.61 -2.61 -2.41
C GLU A 95 10.51 -1.41 -1.47
N ALA A 96 9.30 -1.01 -1.10
CA ALA A 96 9.09 0.09 -0.17
C ALA A 96 9.64 -0.20 1.23
N ILE A 97 9.50 -1.44 1.73
CA ILE A 97 10.13 -1.86 3.00
C ILE A 97 11.66 -1.81 2.89
N ARG A 98 12.22 -2.28 1.76
CA ARG A 98 13.66 -2.25 1.52
C ARG A 98 14.19 -0.82 1.58
N GLU A 99 13.55 0.12 0.88
CA GLU A 99 13.92 1.54 0.89
C GLU A 99 13.76 2.19 2.27
N ALA A 100 12.70 1.85 3.01
CA ALA A 100 12.53 2.32 4.38
C ALA A 100 13.64 1.85 5.32
N VAL A 101 14.03 0.57 5.24
CA VAL A 101 15.12 0.01 6.05
C VAL A 101 16.46 0.67 5.68
N HIS A 102 16.72 0.91 4.40
CA HIS A 102 17.91 1.64 3.97
C HIS A 102 17.95 3.06 4.52
N THR A 103 16.82 3.77 4.45
CA THR A 103 16.67 5.13 4.98
C THR A 103 16.89 5.18 6.49
N TRP A 104 16.29 4.25 7.24
CA TRP A 104 16.46 4.13 8.68
C TRP A 104 17.93 3.90 9.07
N ARG A 105 18.61 2.95 8.43
CA ARG A 105 20.04 2.67 8.70
C ARG A 105 20.92 3.90 8.47
N ALA A 106 20.71 4.60 7.36
CA ALA A 106 21.47 5.80 7.03
C ALA A 106 21.27 6.96 8.03
N GLN A 107 20.15 6.95 8.77
CA GLN A 107 19.89 7.91 9.84
C GLN A 107 20.47 7.46 11.18
N SER A 108 20.46 6.15 11.48
CA SER A 108 21.03 5.58 12.71
C SER A 108 22.56 5.59 12.77
N ASP A 109 23.23 5.59 11.62
CA ASP A 109 24.71 5.64 11.54
C ASP A 109 25.29 7.06 11.72
N LYS A 110 24.44 8.07 12.02
CA LYS A 110 24.84 9.47 12.28
C LYS A 110 24.72 9.83 13.75
#